data_AF-A0A7S1RQ88-F1
#
_entry.id   AF-A0A7S1RQ88-F1
#
_cell.length_a   1.000
_cell.length_b   1.000
_cell.length_c   1.000
_cell.angle_alpha   90.00
_cell.angle_beta   90.00
_cell.angle_gamma   90.00
#
_symmetry.space_group_name_H-M   'P 1'
#
loop_
_entity.id
_entity.type
_entity.pdbx_description
1 polymer ?
#
loop_
_entity_poly.entity_id
_entity_poly.type
_entity_poly.pdbx_seq_one_letter_code
_entity_poly.pdbx_strand_id
1 'polypeptide(L)'
;YVVGCMSLELIPLAMQSSGEELDPAVLEVIDSNFRSLPVAMLSLVQFITFDNSVYIYKPLIDADATLAIFFMSVILVVGIVFMNLVTAVIVNSGLEQAMQDKDIQKAAMESKRKKLIMSLKEAFYRADTDRSGDITREELQDIDAEDKDLLKKVLGIDDLLEIFDCLDVDGNGEIGIEEFCTGIERIVSASTSTEIKRMERMMQSVHKQLWEAARVQEDLRQSVQKVVDSMRTVWPQDELLIDAPPKAPENTVPRQMPPWADQLVAELKEICVADVRRAMDEACATFVELVRDDAMSLPMTPRISDGGASVRSCSPSPGAHCE
;
A
#
# COMPACT_ATOMS: atom_id res chain seq x y z
N TYR A 1 38.42 -24.75 29.86
CA TYR A 1 39.38 -24.92 30.97
C TYR A 1 38.91 -25.99 31.95
N VAL A 2 37.81 -25.79 32.69
CA VAL A 2 37.32 -26.75 33.70
C VAL A 2 37.14 -28.16 33.13
N VAL A 3 36.45 -28.29 32.00
CA VAL A 3 36.27 -29.58 31.30
C VAL A 3 37.61 -30.20 30.87
N GLY A 4 38.63 -29.38 30.57
CA GLY A 4 39.97 -29.84 30.19
C GLY A 4 40.74 -30.42 31.37
N CYS A 5 40.64 -29.80 32.55
CA CYS A 5 41.16 -30.37 33.79
C CYS A 5 40.42 -31.68 34.12
N MET A 6 39.09 -31.69 34.00
CA MET A 6 38.29 -32.89 34.23
C MET A 6 38.66 -34.03 33.27
N SER A 7 38.86 -33.76 31.98
CA SER A 7 39.23 -34.81 31.02
C SER A 7 40.59 -35.44 31.32
N LEU A 8 41.56 -34.66 31.84
CA LEU A 8 42.87 -35.18 32.20
C LEU A 8 42.86 -36.10 33.42
N GLU A 9 41.93 -35.89 34.35
CA GLU A 9 41.82 -36.70 35.57
C GLU A 9 40.85 -37.87 35.39
N LEU A 10 39.72 -37.63 34.72
CA LEU A 10 38.62 -38.59 34.63
C LEU A 10 38.89 -39.69 33.60
N ILE A 11 39.55 -39.38 32.48
CA ILE A 11 39.88 -40.37 31.44
C ILE A 11 40.89 -41.40 31.97
N PRO A 12 42.04 -41.03 32.57
CA PRO A 12 42.97 -42.03 33.11
C PRO A 12 42.36 -42.84 34.26
N LEU A 13 41.54 -42.22 35.11
CA LEU A 13 40.87 -42.91 36.22
C LEU A 13 39.87 -43.96 35.72
N ALA A 14 39.07 -43.64 34.71
CA ALA A 14 38.13 -44.56 34.07
C ALA A 14 38.83 -45.77 33.42
N MET A 15 39.98 -45.52 32.78
CA MET A 15 40.79 -46.56 32.16
C MET A 15 41.46 -47.48 33.20
N GLN A 16 41.90 -46.95 34.35
CA GLN A 16 42.44 -47.76 35.44
C GLN A 16 41.37 -48.61 36.13
N SER A 17 40.12 -48.14 36.24
CA SER A 17 39.03 -48.91 36.84
C SER A 17 38.55 -50.09 36.00
N SER A 18 38.82 -50.07 34.69
CA SER A 18 38.30 -51.09 33.76
C SER A 18 39.10 -52.41 33.82
N GLY A 19 40.32 -52.41 34.37
CA GLY A 19 41.08 -53.64 34.68
C GLY A 19 41.52 -54.50 33.49
N GLU A 20 41.21 -54.09 32.26
CA GLU A 20 41.52 -54.79 31.01
C GLU A 20 42.75 -54.17 30.33
N GLU A 21 43.58 -54.97 29.65
CA GLU A 21 44.69 -54.43 28.85
C GLU A 21 44.14 -53.54 27.73
N LEU A 22 44.44 -52.25 27.81
CA LEU A 22 43.96 -51.26 26.84
C LEU A 22 44.53 -51.54 25.45
N ASP A 23 43.67 -51.50 24.44
CA ASP A 23 44.08 -51.57 23.04
C ASP A 23 45.08 -50.43 22.74
N PRO A 24 46.23 -50.71 22.07
CA PRO A 24 47.20 -49.68 21.70
C PRO A 24 46.59 -48.49 20.95
N ALA A 25 45.49 -48.69 20.20
CA ALA A 25 44.80 -47.60 19.53
C ALA A 25 44.17 -46.59 20.51
N VAL A 26 43.67 -47.03 21.67
CA VAL A 26 43.08 -46.15 22.69
C VAL A 26 44.17 -45.35 23.40
N LEU A 27 45.32 -45.96 23.67
CA LEU A 27 46.47 -45.30 24.28
C LEU A 27 47.05 -44.20 23.38
N GLU A 28 47.10 -44.43 22.07
CA GLU A 28 47.53 -43.43 21.09
C GLU A 28 46.60 -42.21 21.09
N VAL A 29 45.27 -42.43 21.14
CA VAL A 29 44.27 -41.35 21.21
C VAL A 29 44.39 -40.54 22.51
N ILE A 30 44.69 -41.19 23.63
CA ILE A 30 44.90 -40.52 24.92
C ILE A 30 46.18 -39.68 24.89
N ASP A 31 47.30 -40.21 24.38
CA ASP A 31 48.56 -39.46 24.32
C ASP A 31 48.50 -38.31 23.31
N SER A 32 47.80 -38.48 22.18
CA SER A 32 47.68 -37.44 21.17
C SER A 32 46.76 -36.29 21.61
N ASN A 33 45.67 -36.59 22.32
CA ASN A 33 44.60 -35.62 22.60
C ASN A 33 44.50 -35.17 24.07
N PHE A 34 45.03 -35.95 25.02
CA PHE A 34 44.88 -35.74 26.46
C PHE A 34 46.21 -35.85 27.24
N ARG A 35 47.36 -35.66 26.58
CA ARG A 35 48.68 -35.66 27.26
C ARG A 35 48.94 -34.45 28.16
N SER A 36 48.39 -33.28 27.83
CA SER A 36 48.60 -32.06 28.60
C SER A 36 47.40 -31.13 28.51
N LEU A 37 47.27 -30.20 29.46
CA LEU A 37 46.14 -29.29 29.54
C LEU A 37 45.93 -28.44 28.28
N PRO A 38 46.97 -27.85 27.65
CA PRO A 38 46.79 -27.11 26.40
C PRO A 38 46.30 -27.99 25.24
N VAL A 39 46.79 -29.24 25.15
CA VAL A 39 46.39 -30.19 24.11
C VAL A 39 44.95 -30.67 24.34
N ALA A 40 44.59 -30.99 25.59
CA ALA A 40 43.22 -31.32 25.97
C ALA A 40 42.25 -30.16 25.70
N MET A 41 42.68 -28.91 25.95
CA MET A 41 41.90 -27.73 25.59
C MET A 41 41.70 -27.59 24.08
N LEU A 42 42.71 -27.90 23.28
CA LEU A 42 42.60 -27.90 21.81
C LEU A 42 41.62 -28.99 21.33
N SER A 43 41.72 -30.20 21.88
CA SER A 43 40.75 -31.28 21.63
C SER A 43 39.34 -30.84 21.99
N LEU A 44 39.14 -30.17 23.14
CA LEU A 44 37.84 -29.64 23.52
C LEU A 44 37.33 -28.56 22.56
N VAL A 45 38.19 -27.74 21.97
CA VAL A 45 37.76 -26.82 20.91
C VAL A 45 37.22 -27.60 19.71
N GLN A 46 37.86 -28.71 19.33
CA GLN A 46 37.34 -29.61 18.27
C GLN A 46 35.96 -30.19 18.64
N PHE A 47 35.72 -30.51 19.92
CA PHE A 47 34.39 -30.92 20.40
C PHE A 47 33.35 -29.80 20.26
N ILE A 48 33.69 -28.54 20.52
CA ILE A 48 32.79 -27.39 20.39
C ILE A 48 32.44 -27.13 18.93
N THR A 49 33.43 -27.25 18.04
CA THR A 49 33.25 -27.06 16.59
C THR A 49 32.67 -28.29 15.89
N PHE A 50 32.42 -29.38 16.63
CA PHE A 50 32.03 -30.69 16.08
C PHE A 50 32.99 -31.19 14.99
N ASP A 51 34.26 -30.83 15.09
CA ASP A 51 35.27 -31.17 14.09
C ASP A 51 35.93 -32.49 14.46
N ASN A 52 35.72 -33.51 13.62
CA ASN A 52 36.35 -34.82 13.71
C ASN A 52 36.34 -35.50 15.11
N SER A 53 35.43 -35.10 15.99
CA SER A 53 35.42 -35.49 17.40
C SER A 53 35.09 -36.98 17.62
N VAL A 54 34.44 -37.60 16.63
CA VAL A 54 34.07 -39.03 16.62
C VAL A 54 35.29 -39.92 16.83
N TYR A 55 36.44 -39.60 16.23
CA TYR A 55 37.66 -40.39 16.35
C TYR A 55 38.29 -40.31 17.73
N ILE A 56 37.91 -39.31 18.53
CA ILE A 56 38.42 -39.12 19.89
C ILE A 56 37.55 -39.88 20.88
N TYR A 57 36.23 -39.61 20.92
CA TYR A 57 35.39 -40.21 21.96
C TYR A 57 34.98 -41.65 21.69
N LYS A 58 34.87 -42.09 20.43
CA LYS A 58 34.41 -43.45 20.09
C LYS A 58 35.29 -44.56 20.67
N PRO A 59 36.62 -44.60 20.42
CA PRO A 59 37.49 -45.63 21.00
C PRO A 59 37.54 -45.56 22.54
N LEU A 60 37.33 -44.38 23.12
CA LEU A 60 37.26 -44.18 24.58
C LEU A 60 35.96 -44.75 25.18
N ILE A 61 34.82 -44.60 24.49
CA ILE A 61 33.52 -45.16 24.91
C ILE A 61 33.48 -46.68 24.73
N ASP A 62 34.08 -47.19 23.66
CA ASP A 62 34.17 -48.62 23.42
C ASP A 62 35.01 -49.32 24.51
N ALA A 63 35.95 -48.60 25.13
CA ALA A 63 36.74 -49.08 26.28
C ALA A 63 36.00 -48.96 27.63
N ASP A 64 35.36 -47.82 27.92
CA ASP A 64 34.49 -47.66 29.10
C ASP A 64 33.24 -46.85 28.74
N ALA A 65 32.09 -47.51 28.79
CA ALA A 65 30.79 -46.90 28.50
C ALA A 65 30.43 -45.75 29.46
N THR A 66 31.03 -45.67 30.65
CA THR A 66 30.80 -44.58 31.61
C THR A 66 31.30 -43.24 31.06
N LEU A 67 32.36 -43.25 30.24
CA LEU A 67 32.87 -42.05 29.56
C LEU A 67 31.87 -41.47 28.56
N ALA A 68 30.89 -42.25 28.08
CA ALA A 68 29.83 -41.75 27.21
C ALA A 68 29.02 -40.63 27.88
N ILE A 69 28.73 -40.76 29.18
CA ILE A 69 27.98 -39.75 29.93
C ILE A 69 28.77 -38.44 29.98
N PHE A 70 30.09 -38.53 30.23
CA PHE A 70 30.97 -37.37 30.24
C PHE A 70 31.00 -36.67 28.87
N PHE A 71 31.34 -37.37 27.78
CA PHE A 71 31.42 -36.77 26.45
C PHE A 71 30.07 -36.24 25.95
N MET A 72 28.97 -36.97 26.19
CA MET A 72 27.63 -36.51 25.85
C MET A 72 27.25 -35.23 26.60
N SER A 73 27.59 -35.12 27.89
CA SER A 73 27.34 -33.91 28.66
C SER A 73 28.12 -32.71 28.13
N VAL A 74 29.39 -32.90 27.73
CA VAL A 74 30.23 -31.85 27.14
C VAL A 74 29.67 -31.39 25.79
N ILE A 75 29.30 -32.33 24.92
CA ILE A 75 28.74 -32.02 23.61
C ILE A 75 27.41 -31.26 23.75
N LEU A 76 26.53 -31.71 24.64
CA LEU A 76 25.21 -31.11 24.82
C LEU A 76 25.30 -29.75 25.50
N VAL A 77 26.00 -29.66 26.64
CA VAL A 77 26.09 -28.41 27.40
C VAL A 77 26.87 -27.37 26.62
N VAL A 78 28.07 -27.71 26.14
CA VAL A 78 28.90 -26.73 25.45
C VAL A 78 28.34 -26.39 24.08
N GLY A 79 27.78 -27.37 23.35
CA GLY A 79 27.12 -27.13 22.07
C GLY A 79 25.92 -26.20 22.19
N ILE A 80 24.98 -26.47 23.11
CA ILE A 80 23.78 -25.63 23.30
C ILE A 80 24.19 -24.23 23.78
N VAL A 81 25.07 -24.13 24.78
CA VAL A 81 25.50 -22.83 25.33
C VAL A 81 26.24 -22.01 24.29
N PHE A 82 27.18 -22.63 23.55
CA PHE A 82 27.97 -21.94 22.54
C PHE A 82 27.12 -21.48 21.36
N MET A 83 26.26 -22.36 20.82
CA MET A 83 25.35 -21.99 19.73
C MET A 83 24.43 -20.84 20.16
N ASN A 84 23.83 -20.91 21.34
CA ASN A 84 22.96 -19.84 21.84
C ASN A 84 23.70 -18.52 22.07
N LEU A 85 24.95 -18.56 22.55
CA LEU A 85 25.78 -17.37 22.73
C LEU A 85 26.09 -16.71 21.38
N VAL A 86 26.55 -17.49 20.40
CA VAL A 86 26.89 -17.00 19.07
C VAL A 86 25.64 -16.45 18.37
N THR A 87 24.52 -17.17 18.44
CA THR A 87 23.24 -16.70 17.89
C THR A 87 22.79 -15.40 18.57
N ALA A 88 22.89 -15.29 19.89
CA ALA A 88 22.52 -14.06 20.60
C ALA A 88 23.35 -12.85 20.15
N VAL A 89 24.67 -13.03 19.97
CA VAL A 89 25.56 -11.97 19.48
C VAL A 89 25.18 -11.56 18.06
N ILE A 90 25.00 -12.53 17.16
CA ILE A 90 24.64 -12.24 15.76
C ILE A 90 23.28 -11.52 15.67
N VAL A 91 22.29 -11.95 16.47
CA VAL A 91 20.97 -11.31 16.52
C VAL A 91 21.07 -9.89 17.07
N ASN A 92 21.82 -9.67 18.16
CA ASN A 92 22.01 -8.31 18.70
C ASN A 92 22.70 -7.40 17.68
N SER A 93 23.76 -7.87 17.01
CA SER A 93 24.45 -7.09 15.97
C SER A 93 23.53 -6.81 14.77
N GLY A 94 22.73 -7.79 14.33
CA GLY A 94 21.79 -7.61 13.24
C GLY A 94 20.65 -6.63 13.59
N LEU A 95 20.16 -6.66 14.83
CA LEU A 95 19.12 -5.76 15.30
C LEU A 95 19.63 -4.32 15.47
N GLU A 96 20.84 -4.13 16.04
CA GLU A 96 21.46 -2.81 16.19
C GLU A 96 21.70 -2.14 14.84
N GLN A 97 22.17 -2.89 13.84
CA GLN A 97 22.37 -2.36 12.48
C GLN A 97 21.05 -1.92 11.84
N ALA A 98 19.98 -2.71 11.99
CA ALA A 98 18.65 -2.36 11.48
C ALA A 98 18.04 -1.12 12.17
N MET A 99 18.41 -0.85 13.43
CA MET A 99 17.99 0.37 14.14
C MET A 99 18.78 1.59 13.68
N GLN A 100 20.10 1.48 13.54
CA GLN A 100 20.96 2.58 13.10
C GLN A 100 20.58 3.09 11.71
N ASP A 101 20.23 2.21 10.77
CA ASP A 101 19.81 2.63 9.43
C ASP A 101 18.55 3.53 9.46
N LYS A 102 17.61 3.25 10.37
CA LYS A 102 16.39 4.07 10.51
C LYS A 102 16.69 5.42 11.14
N ASP A 103 17.54 5.47 12.15
CA ASP A 103 17.85 6.71 12.87
C ASP A 103 18.75 7.63 12.04
N ILE A 104 19.73 7.06 11.32
CA ILE A 104 20.58 7.82 10.38
C ILE A 104 19.72 8.41 9.26
N GLN A 105 18.77 7.64 8.70
CA GLN A 105 17.87 8.15 7.66
C GLN A 105 16.98 9.29 8.17
N LYS A 106 16.41 9.15 9.37
CA LYS A 106 15.61 10.22 10.00
C LYS A 106 16.45 11.47 10.25
N ALA A 107 17.64 11.33 10.85
CA ALA A 107 18.53 12.46 11.12
C ALA A 107 18.99 13.16 9.84
N ALA A 108 19.28 12.40 8.77
CA ALA A 108 19.64 12.96 7.48
C ALA A 108 18.47 13.72 6.85
N MET A 109 17.24 13.22 6.98
CA MET A 109 16.04 13.88 6.50
C MET A 109 15.74 15.17 7.26
N GLU A 110 15.86 15.14 8.59
CA GLU A 110 15.72 16.33 9.44
C GLU A 110 16.77 17.40 9.13
N SER A 111 18.03 17.01 8.92
CA SER A 111 19.09 17.95 8.54
C SER A 111 18.80 18.63 7.19
N LYS A 112 18.34 17.86 6.20
CA LYS A 112 17.91 18.40 4.90
C LYS A 112 16.74 19.37 5.05
N ARG A 113 15.74 19.01 5.87
CA ARG A 113 14.58 19.87 6.17
C ARG A 113 15.01 21.20 6.81
N LYS A 114 15.87 21.16 7.83
CA LYS A 114 16.39 22.37 8.49
C LYS A 114 17.14 23.27 7.50
N LYS A 115 17.99 22.70 6.64
CA LYS A 115 18.70 23.47 5.61
C LYS A 115 17.74 24.13 4.63
N LEU A 116 16.73 23.41 4.16
CA LEU A 116 15.70 23.96 3.28
C LEU A 116 14.95 25.12 3.93
N ILE A 117 14.51 24.96 5.19
CA ILE A 117 13.83 26.03 5.93
C ILE A 117 14.73 27.25 6.10
N MET A 118 16.02 27.07 6.38
CA MET A 118 16.98 28.18 6.48
C MET A 118 17.14 28.92 5.14
N SER A 119 17.31 28.19 4.03
CA SER A 119 17.42 28.81 2.70
C SER A 119 16.14 29.55 2.29
N LEU A 120 14.97 29.02 2.66
CA LEU A 120 13.69 29.69 2.41
C LEU A 120 13.54 30.94 3.26
N LYS A 121 13.99 30.92 4.51
CA LYS A 121 14.02 32.12 5.37
C LYS A 121 14.92 33.21 4.78
N GLU A 122 16.05 32.85 4.19
CA GLU A 122 16.92 33.78 3.47
C GLU A 122 16.27 34.33 2.19
N ALA A 123 15.47 33.52 1.48
CA ALA A 123 14.66 33.98 0.35
C ALA A 123 13.56 34.96 0.79
N PHE A 124 12.90 34.70 1.93
CA PHE A 124 11.89 35.59 2.50
C PHE A 124 12.47 36.99 2.75
N TYR A 125 13.63 37.07 3.42
CA TYR A 125 14.27 38.36 3.70
C TYR A 125 14.80 39.09 2.46
N ARG A 126 14.98 38.38 1.33
CA ARG A 126 15.35 39.01 0.05
C ARG A 126 14.14 39.49 -0.72
N ALA A 127 13.01 38.82 -0.57
CA ALA A 127 11.74 39.21 -1.16
C ALA A 127 11.16 40.48 -0.51
N ASP A 128 11.21 40.54 0.82
CA ASP A 128 10.78 41.66 1.64
C ASP A 128 11.72 42.88 1.44
N THR A 129 11.40 43.67 0.41
CA THR A 129 12.24 44.79 -0.03
C THR A 129 12.03 46.01 0.85
N ASP A 130 10.80 46.20 1.33
CA ASP A 130 10.44 47.32 2.19
C ASP A 130 10.72 47.07 3.69
N ARG A 131 11.05 45.82 4.06
CA ARG A 131 11.29 45.36 5.44
C ARG A 131 10.06 45.55 6.32
N SER A 132 8.88 45.44 5.75
CA SER A 132 7.61 45.40 6.48
C SER A 132 7.54 44.20 7.41
N GLY A 133 8.20 43.10 7.04
CA GLY A 133 8.11 41.80 7.72
C GLY A 133 7.07 40.87 7.10
N ASP A 134 6.37 41.33 6.07
CA ASP A 134 5.33 40.62 5.34
C ASP A 134 5.65 40.68 3.83
N ILE A 135 5.21 39.69 3.05
CA ILE A 135 5.42 39.68 1.59
C ILE A 135 4.10 39.94 0.89
N THR A 136 4.04 41.01 0.11
CA THR A 136 2.90 41.34 -0.75
C THR A 136 2.92 40.54 -2.06
N ARG A 137 1.78 40.52 -2.78
CA ARG A 137 1.66 39.82 -4.08
C ARG A 137 2.64 40.37 -5.11
N GLU A 138 2.83 41.68 -5.11
CA GLU A 138 3.73 42.41 -5.99
C GLU A 138 5.19 42.03 -5.67
N GLU A 139 5.58 42.01 -4.40
CA GLU A 139 6.93 41.63 -4.00
C GLU A 139 7.25 40.18 -4.33
N LEU A 140 6.30 39.25 -4.13
CA LEU A 140 6.46 37.85 -4.53
C LEU A 140 6.68 37.71 -6.04
N GLN A 141 6.02 38.54 -6.86
CA GLN A 141 6.20 38.57 -8.31
C GLN A 141 7.53 39.18 -8.74
N ASP A 142 8.15 40.03 -7.94
CA ASP A 142 9.42 40.69 -8.25
C ASP A 142 10.66 39.99 -7.66
N ILE A 143 10.48 38.88 -6.93
CA ILE A 143 11.58 38.04 -6.40
C ILE A 143 12.59 37.61 -7.49
N ASP A 144 13.86 37.47 -7.10
CA ASP A 144 14.93 36.91 -7.93
C ASP A 144 14.58 35.54 -8.54
N ALA A 145 15.05 35.29 -9.77
CA ALA A 145 14.76 34.05 -10.49
C ALA A 145 15.21 32.79 -9.71
N GLU A 146 16.35 32.86 -8.99
CA GLU A 146 16.86 31.73 -8.19
C GLU A 146 15.91 31.35 -7.04
N ASP A 147 15.30 32.34 -6.40
CA ASP A 147 14.40 32.13 -5.26
C ASP A 147 13.01 31.70 -5.70
N LYS A 148 12.55 32.21 -6.85
CA LYS A 148 11.35 31.71 -7.53
C LYS A 148 11.51 30.23 -7.87
N ASP A 149 12.63 29.84 -8.47
CA ASP A 149 12.90 28.44 -8.81
C ASP A 149 13.01 27.56 -7.56
N LEU A 150 13.58 28.08 -6.46
CA LEU A 150 13.62 27.39 -5.17
C LEU A 150 12.19 27.14 -4.64
N LEU A 151 11.33 28.16 -4.60
CA LEU A 151 9.94 28.06 -4.15
C LEU A 151 9.15 27.07 -4.98
N LYS A 152 9.21 27.17 -6.31
CA LYS A 152 8.54 26.25 -7.23
C LYS A 152 8.99 24.80 -7.04
N LYS A 153 10.30 24.59 -6.89
CA LYS A 153 10.87 23.25 -6.70
C LYS A 153 10.48 22.63 -5.36
N VAL A 154 10.37 23.44 -4.31
CA VAL A 154 10.01 22.97 -2.97
C VAL A 154 8.51 22.68 -2.87
N LEU A 155 7.68 23.54 -3.46
CA LEU A 155 6.22 23.45 -3.39
C LEU A 155 5.62 22.55 -4.49
N GLY A 156 6.35 22.33 -5.58
CA GLY A 156 5.87 21.56 -6.74
C GLY A 156 4.80 22.27 -7.56
N ILE A 157 4.70 23.59 -7.41
CA ILE A 157 3.72 24.46 -8.08
C ILE A 157 4.50 25.40 -9.00
N ASP A 158 4.11 25.47 -10.27
CA ASP A 158 4.80 26.31 -11.27
C ASP A 158 4.33 27.77 -11.24
N ASP A 159 3.12 28.04 -10.73
CA ASP A 159 2.52 29.37 -10.63
C ASP A 159 2.78 30.01 -9.26
N LEU A 160 3.31 31.24 -9.28
CA LEU A 160 3.59 32.01 -8.06
C LEU A 160 2.31 32.53 -7.40
N LEU A 161 1.25 32.77 -8.16
CA LEU A 161 -0.04 33.21 -7.62
C LEU A 161 -0.70 32.08 -6.80
N GLU A 162 -0.65 30.85 -7.31
CA GLU A 162 -1.15 29.67 -6.60
C GLU A 162 -0.31 29.38 -5.34
N ILE A 163 1.00 29.61 -5.40
CA ILE A 163 1.86 29.56 -4.21
C ILE A 163 1.43 30.61 -3.18
N PHE A 164 1.15 31.85 -3.61
CA PHE A 164 0.70 32.93 -2.74
C PHE A 164 -0.60 32.55 -2.03
N ASP A 165 -1.62 32.14 -2.80
CA ASP A 165 -2.93 31.75 -2.27
C ASP A 165 -2.85 30.49 -1.38
N CYS A 166 -1.81 29.67 -1.51
CA CYS A 166 -1.59 28.50 -0.65
C CYS A 166 -0.91 28.86 0.69
N LEU A 167 -0.13 29.93 0.71
CA LEU A 167 0.60 30.40 1.90
C LEU A 167 -0.20 31.43 2.71
N ASP A 168 -1.01 32.25 2.06
CA ASP A 168 -1.93 33.22 2.65
C ASP A 168 -3.15 32.50 3.28
N VAL A 169 -3.01 32.05 4.52
CA VAL A 169 -4.04 31.25 5.21
C VAL A 169 -5.14 32.13 5.79
N ASP A 170 -4.81 33.35 6.21
CA ASP A 170 -5.78 34.29 6.80
C ASP A 170 -6.50 35.13 5.73
N GLY A 171 -6.00 35.13 4.49
CA GLY A 171 -6.60 35.81 3.34
C GLY A 171 -6.43 37.33 3.41
N ASN A 172 -5.44 37.82 4.16
CA ASN A 172 -5.23 39.25 4.34
C ASN A 172 -4.54 39.91 3.12
N GLY A 173 -4.01 39.10 2.19
CA GLY A 173 -3.33 39.56 0.98
C GLY A 173 -1.84 39.85 1.15
N GLU A 174 -1.26 39.49 2.29
CA GLU A 174 0.14 39.62 2.70
C GLU A 174 0.58 38.28 3.35
N ILE A 175 1.85 37.89 3.22
CA ILE A 175 2.34 36.64 3.81
C ILE A 175 3.35 36.97 4.90
N GLY A 176 2.98 36.74 6.16
CA GLY A 176 3.89 36.92 7.28
C GLY A 176 4.96 35.83 7.36
N ILE A 177 6.06 36.11 8.04
CA ILE A 177 7.18 35.15 8.19
C ILE A 177 6.76 33.83 8.84
N GLU A 178 5.82 33.87 9.78
CA GLU A 178 5.29 32.68 10.46
C GLU A 178 4.41 31.84 9.51
N GLU A 179 3.60 32.50 8.69
CA GLU A 179 2.75 31.86 7.68
C GLU A 179 3.58 31.26 6.55
N PHE A 180 4.61 31.99 6.10
CA PHE A 180 5.57 31.50 5.12
C PHE A 180 6.29 30.24 5.61
N CYS A 181 6.88 30.29 6.82
CA CYS A 181 7.61 29.15 7.36
C CYS A 181 6.69 27.95 7.62
N THR A 182 5.52 28.20 8.24
CA THR A 182 4.57 27.14 8.60
C THR A 182 3.90 26.55 7.35
N GLY A 183 3.54 27.39 6.39
CA GLY A 183 2.93 27.01 5.12
C GLY A 183 3.86 26.12 4.31
N ILE A 184 5.12 26.53 4.14
CA ILE A 184 6.10 25.70 3.41
C ILE A 184 6.42 24.43 4.19
N GLU A 185 6.56 24.50 5.51
CA GLU A 185 6.79 23.31 6.34
C GLU A 185 5.65 22.29 6.22
N ARG A 186 4.41 22.76 6.18
CA ARG A 186 3.22 21.93 5.96
C ARG A 186 3.25 21.28 4.59
N ILE A 187 3.55 22.03 3.53
CA ILE A 187 3.56 21.52 2.15
C ILE A 187 4.70 20.53 1.93
N VAL A 188 5.89 20.80 2.47
CA VAL A 188 7.03 19.88 2.42
C VAL A 188 6.76 18.61 3.23
N SER A 189 6.12 18.73 4.40
CA SER A 189 5.73 17.57 5.21
C SER A 189 4.64 16.75 4.52
N ALA A 190 3.73 17.41 3.82
CA ALA A 190 2.67 16.80 3.05
C ALA A 190 3.25 16.02 1.85
N SER A 191 4.10 16.64 1.03
CA SER A 191 4.72 15.98 -0.14
C SER A 191 5.67 14.83 0.23
N THR A 192 6.26 14.87 1.44
CA THR A 192 7.05 13.74 1.97
C THR A 192 6.23 12.69 2.70
N SER A 193 4.98 12.99 3.10
CA SER A 193 4.11 12.02 3.75
C SER A 193 3.84 10.86 2.81
N THR A 194 4.01 9.65 3.36
CA THR A 194 3.75 8.41 2.64
C THR A 194 2.29 8.32 2.19
N GLU A 195 1.39 9.01 2.87
CA GLU A 195 -0.04 9.06 2.58
C GLU A 195 -0.36 9.84 1.31
N ILE A 196 0.30 10.97 1.06
CA ILE A 196 0.08 11.75 -0.16
C ILE A 196 0.68 11.04 -1.37
N LYS A 197 1.86 10.45 -1.24
CA LYS A 197 2.42 9.58 -2.28
C LYS A 197 1.54 8.35 -2.57
N ARG A 198 0.80 7.86 -1.57
CA ARG A 198 -0.18 6.77 -1.76
C ARG A 198 -1.41 7.29 -2.50
N MET A 199 -1.90 8.46 -2.12
CA MET A 199 -3.04 9.13 -2.78
C MET A 199 -2.74 9.41 -4.26
N GLU A 200 -1.55 9.92 -4.57
CA GLU A 200 -1.11 10.20 -5.94
C GLU A 200 -1.10 8.93 -6.80
N ARG A 201 -0.55 7.83 -6.27
CA ARG A 201 -0.59 6.51 -6.94
C ARG A 201 -2.02 6.02 -7.15
N MET A 202 -2.90 6.23 -6.18
CA MET A 202 -4.31 5.87 -6.29
C MET A 202 -5.01 6.70 -7.37
N MET A 203 -4.75 8.00 -7.42
CA MET A 203 -5.29 8.91 -8.42
C MET A 203 -4.81 8.57 -9.83
N GLN A 204 -3.53 8.22 -10.00
CA GLN A 204 -3.00 7.72 -11.28
C GLN A 204 -3.66 6.40 -11.69
N SER A 205 -3.91 5.49 -10.75
CA SER A 205 -4.63 4.24 -11.02
C SER A 205 -6.07 4.50 -11.45
N VAL A 206 -6.77 5.41 -10.77
CA VAL A 206 -8.16 5.79 -11.12
C VAL A 206 -8.18 6.46 -12.50
N HIS A 207 -7.24 7.36 -12.79
CA HIS A 207 -7.14 8.00 -14.09
C HIS A 207 -6.95 6.98 -15.21
N LYS A 208 -6.11 5.96 -14.98
CA LYS A 208 -5.93 4.86 -15.93
C LYS A 208 -7.22 4.06 -16.16
N GLN A 209 -7.94 3.72 -15.09
CA GLN A 209 -9.22 3.00 -15.18
C GLN A 209 -10.28 3.80 -15.95
N LEU A 210 -10.36 5.11 -15.70
CA LEU A 210 -11.27 6.00 -16.43
C LEU A 210 -10.94 6.05 -17.93
N TRP A 211 -9.66 6.09 -18.29
CA TRP A 211 -9.24 6.03 -19.69
C TRP A 211 -9.57 4.70 -20.36
N GLU A 212 -9.40 3.58 -19.66
CA GLU A 212 -9.75 2.26 -20.16
C GLU A 212 -11.28 2.15 -20.36
N ALA A 213 -12.08 2.65 -19.43
CA ALA A 213 -13.54 2.66 -19.53
C ALA A 213 -14.03 3.55 -20.70
N ALA A 214 -13.44 4.75 -20.86
CA ALA A 214 -13.78 5.65 -21.96
C ALA A 214 -13.47 5.02 -23.33
N ARG A 215 -12.39 4.26 -23.44
CA ARG A 215 -12.03 3.53 -24.67
C ARG A 215 -13.05 2.44 -25.00
N VAL A 216 -13.50 1.68 -24.01
CA VAL A 216 -14.53 0.64 -24.20
C VAL A 216 -15.87 1.26 -24.64
N GLN A 217 -16.24 2.42 -24.10
CA GLN A 217 -17.44 3.14 -24.55
C GLN A 217 -17.35 3.54 -26.03
N GLU A 218 -16.19 4.01 -26.49
CA GLU A 218 -16.01 4.40 -27.88
C GLU A 218 -16.05 3.17 -28.82
N ASP A 219 -15.43 2.06 -28.45
CA ASP A 219 -15.48 0.81 -29.21
C ASP A 219 -16.91 0.24 -29.28
N LEU A 220 -17.67 0.32 -28.17
CA LEU A 220 -19.08 -0.07 -28.14
C LEU A 220 -19.91 0.82 -29.05
N ARG A 221 -19.70 2.15 -28.99
CA ARG A 221 -20.38 3.13 -29.85
C ARG A 221 -20.14 2.82 -31.32
N GLN A 222 -18.91 2.52 -31.71
CA GLN A 222 -18.59 2.14 -33.09
C GLN A 222 -19.22 0.80 -33.50
N SER A 223 -19.28 -0.16 -32.59
CA SER A 223 -19.91 -1.46 -32.85
C SER A 223 -21.42 -1.32 -33.06
N VAL A 224 -22.09 -0.51 -32.22
CA VAL A 224 -23.51 -0.16 -32.38
C VAL A 224 -23.73 0.55 -33.71
N GLN A 225 -22.86 1.51 -34.07
CA GLN A 225 -22.98 2.22 -35.35
C GLN A 225 -22.88 1.27 -36.54
N LYS A 226 -21.96 0.30 -36.51
CA LYS A 226 -21.84 -0.72 -37.56
C LYS A 226 -23.08 -1.61 -37.66
N VAL A 227 -23.70 -1.96 -36.53
CA VAL A 227 -24.96 -2.72 -36.51
C VAL A 227 -26.09 -1.89 -37.10
N VAL A 228 -26.20 -0.60 -36.73
CA VAL A 228 -27.18 0.34 -37.30
C VAL A 228 -26.99 0.49 -38.81
N ASP A 229 -25.76 0.67 -39.27
CA ASP A 229 -25.44 0.78 -40.69
C ASP A 229 -25.75 -0.51 -41.45
N SER A 230 -25.51 -1.68 -40.83
CA SER A 230 -25.88 -2.99 -41.39
C SER A 230 -27.39 -3.23 -41.43
N MET A 231 -28.14 -2.72 -40.44
CA MET A 231 -29.60 -2.74 -40.47
C MET A 231 -30.14 -1.87 -41.61
N ARG A 232 -29.52 -0.71 -41.86
CA ARG A 232 -29.89 0.19 -42.96
C ARG A 232 -29.65 -0.44 -44.34
N THR A 233 -28.67 -1.33 -44.50
CA THR A 233 -28.45 -2.03 -45.77
C THR A 233 -29.42 -3.19 -45.98
N VAL A 234 -29.89 -3.83 -44.91
CA VAL A 234 -30.90 -4.92 -44.97
C VAL A 234 -32.31 -4.36 -45.16
N TRP A 235 -32.59 -3.13 -44.72
CA TRP A 235 -33.85 -2.43 -44.92
C TRP A 235 -33.63 -1.08 -45.63
N PRO A 236 -33.48 -1.06 -46.97
CA PRO A 236 -33.41 0.19 -47.71
C PRO A 236 -34.76 0.91 -47.57
N GLN A 237 -34.75 2.15 -47.06
CA GLN A 237 -35.95 2.98 -46.94
C GLN A 237 -36.59 3.38 -48.29
N ASP A 238 -35.98 2.99 -49.41
CA ASP A 238 -36.39 3.40 -50.76
C ASP A 238 -37.58 2.62 -51.34
N GLU A 239 -38.09 1.60 -50.65
CA GLU A 239 -39.28 0.84 -51.10
C GLU A 239 -40.52 1.07 -50.23
N LEU A 240 -40.67 2.31 -49.73
CA LEU A 240 -41.98 2.83 -49.29
C LEU A 240 -42.44 3.98 -50.20
N LEU A 241 -42.46 3.73 -51.52
CA LEU A 241 -43.20 4.54 -52.49
C LEU A 241 -44.71 4.34 -52.25
N ILE A 242 -45.25 5.03 -51.25
CA ILE A 242 -46.63 5.51 -51.36
C ILE A 242 -46.52 6.85 -52.09
N ASP A 243 -46.55 6.79 -53.42
CA ASP A 243 -46.74 7.99 -54.23
C ASP A 243 -47.91 8.78 -53.66
N ALA A 244 -47.65 10.04 -53.29
CA ALA A 244 -48.69 10.95 -52.86
C ALA A 244 -49.78 10.96 -53.94
N PRO A 245 -51.06 10.73 -53.60
CA PRO A 245 -52.10 10.65 -54.61
C PRO A 245 -52.16 11.99 -55.35
N PRO A 246 -52.36 11.99 -56.69
CA PRO A 246 -52.50 13.23 -57.43
C PRO A 246 -53.68 14.01 -56.85
N LYS A 247 -53.49 15.32 -56.62
CA LYS A 247 -54.54 16.21 -56.09
C LYS A 247 -55.85 15.98 -56.85
N ALA A 248 -56.86 15.46 -56.16
CA ALA A 248 -58.16 15.20 -56.74
C ALA A 248 -58.82 16.53 -57.17
N PRO A 249 -59.52 16.56 -58.32
CA PRO A 249 -60.27 17.74 -58.75
C PRO A 249 -61.38 18.07 -57.75
N GLU A 250 -61.62 19.36 -57.56
CA GLU A 250 -62.42 20.00 -56.50
C GLU A 250 -63.93 19.69 -56.51
N ASN A 251 -64.37 18.57 -57.07
CA ASN A 251 -65.77 18.15 -57.04
C ASN A 251 -65.91 16.63 -57.17
N THR A 252 -65.82 15.89 -56.05
CA THR A 252 -66.31 14.51 -55.97
C THR A 252 -66.89 14.21 -54.60
N VAL A 253 -68.12 13.70 -54.60
CA VAL A 253 -68.94 13.24 -53.47
C VAL A 253 -68.16 12.29 -52.54
N PRO A 254 -68.36 12.32 -51.20
CA PRO A 254 -67.59 11.48 -50.27
C PRO A 254 -67.88 9.99 -50.50
N ARG A 255 -66.83 9.21 -50.81
CA ARG A 255 -66.87 7.74 -50.83
C ARG A 255 -66.84 7.22 -49.40
N GLN A 256 -67.85 6.46 -49.00
CA GLN A 256 -67.82 5.66 -47.79
C GLN A 256 -66.81 4.51 -47.94
N MET A 257 -65.94 4.38 -46.94
CA MET A 257 -64.90 3.34 -46.90
C MET A 257 -65.51 2.02 -46.41
N PRO A 258 -65.14 0.86 -46.97
CA PRO A 258 -65.69 -0.42 -46.53
C PRO A 258 -65.16 -0.80 -45.13
N PRO A 259 -65.99 -1.44 -44.28
CA PRO A 259 -65.72 -1.63 -42.85
C PRO A 259 -64.49 -2.49 -42.53
N TRP A 260 -63.99 -3.28 -43.48
CA TRP A 260 -62.75 -4.06 -43.29
C TRP A 260 -61.50 -3.17 -43.27
N ALA A 261 -61.54 -1.97 -43.87
CA ALA A 261 -60.41 -1.05 -43.90
C ALA A 261 -60.19 -0.36 -42.55
N ASP A 262 -61.26 0.03 -41.86
CA ASP A 262 -61.16 0.61 -40.52
C ASP A 262 -60.68 -0.44 -39.49
N GLN A 263 -61.06 -1.70 -39.68
CA GLN A 263 -60.65 -2.80 -38.82
C GLN A 263 -59.15 -3.11 -38.95
N LEU A 264 -58.60 -3.01 -40.16
CA LEU A 264 -57.16 -3.22 -40.42
C LEU A 264 -56.29 -2.06 -39.89
N VAL A 265 -56.79 -0.83 -39.97
CA VAL A 265 -56.15 0.36 -39.39
C VAL A 265 -56.15 0.32 -37.86
N ALA A 266 -57.18 -0.28 -37.24
CA ALA A 266 -57.23 -0.50 -35.81
C ALA A 266 -56.22 -1.55 -35.33
N GLU A 267 -56.09 -2.69 -36.03
CA GLU A 267 -55.09 -3.72 -35.69
C GLU A 267 -53.65 -3.22 -35.87
N LEU A 268 -53.36 -2.42 -36.89
CA LEU A 268 -52.03 -1.86 -37.11
C LEU A 268 -51.60 -0.83 -36.07
N LYS A 269 -52.55 -0.11 -35.44
CA LYS A 269 -52.25 0.88 -34.38
C LYS A 269 -51.88 0.25 -33.04
N GLU A 270 -52.37 -0.96 -32.74
CA GLU A 270 -52.06 -1.68 -31.50
C GLU A 270 -50.65 -2.25 -31.49
N ILE A 271 -50.15 -2.74 -32.63
CA ILE A 271 -48.89 -3.51 -32.70
C ILE A 271 -47.64 -2.61 -32.65
N CYS A 272 -47.70 -1.38 -33.15
CA CYS A 272 -46.48 -0.58 -33.33
C CYS A 272 -45.96 0.14 -32.07
N VAL A 273 -46.81 0.37 -31.05
CA VAL A 273 -46.46 1.17 -29.86
C VAL A 273 -46.17 0.30 -28.65
N ALA A 274 -46.88 -0.83 -28.50
CA ALA A 274 -46.73 -1.72 -27.34
C ALA A 274 -45.40 -2.48 -27.37
N ASP A 275 -45.02 -3.03 -28.52
CA ASP A 275 -43.82 -3.88 -28.64
C ASP A 275 -42.52 -3.06 -28.57
N VAL A 276 -42.51 -1.85 -29.14
CA VAL A 276 -41.37 -0.93 -29.05
C VAL A 276 -41.19 -0.42 -27.61
N ARG A 277 -42.29 -0.12 -26.91
CA ARG A 277 -42.23 0.31 -25.50
C ARG A 277 -41.77 -0.82 -24.59
N ARG A 278 -42.23 -2.04 -24.83
CA ARG A 278 -41.81 -3.24 -24.09
C ARG A 278 -40.34 -3.57 -24.29
N ALA A 279 -39.83 -3.45 -25.51
CA ALA A 279 -38.41 -3.62 -25.81
C ALA A 279 -37.54 -2.54 -25.15
N MET A 280 -38.01 -1.28 -25.10
CA MET A 280 -37.33 -0.21 -24.38
C MET A 280 -37.34 -0.41 -22.86
N ASP A 281 -38.45 -0.87 -22.29
CA ASP A 281 -38.57 -1.14 -20.85
C ASP A 281 -37.70 -2.35 -20.43
N GLU A 282 -37.61 -3.41 -21.25
CA GLU A 282 -36.72 -4.56 -21.01
C GLU A 282 -35.23 -4.17 -21.12
N ALA A 283 -34.86 -3.32 -22.10
CA ALA A 283 -33.50 -2.80 -22.23
C ALA A 283 -33.12 -1.90 -21.04
N CYS A 284 -34.03 -1.04 -20.57
CA CYS A 284 -33.82 -0.22 -19.38
C CYS A 284 -33.70 -1.07 -18.10
N ALA A 285 -34.53 -2.10 -17.93
CA ALA A 285 -34.45 -2.99 -16.76
C ALA A 285 -33.13 -3.76 -16.71
N THR A 286 -32.67 -4.28 -17.86
CA THR A 286 -31.39 -5.00 -17.97
C THR A 286 -30.20 -4.09 -17.67
N PHE A 287 -30.25 -2.83 -18.11
CA PHE A 287 -29.21 -1.85 -17.83
C PHE A 287 -29.15 -1.44 -16.35
N VAL A 288 -30.30 -1.34 -15.68
CA VAL A 288 -30.37 -1.03 -14.24
C VAL A 288 -29.87 -2.18 -13.38
N GLU A 289 -30.13 -3.44 -13.74
CA GLU A 289 -29.55 -4.59 -13.03
C GLU A 289 -28.04 -4.69 -13.21
N LEU A 290 -27.53 -4.42 -14.42
CA LEU A 290 -26.08 -4.43 -14.69
C LEU A 290 -25.32 -3.38 -13.86
N VAL A 291 -25.90 -2.19 -13.69
CA VAL A 291 -25.34 -1.11 -12.86
C VAL A 291 -25.48 -1.42 -11.36
N ARG A 292 -26.45 -2.23 -10.95
CA ARG A 292 -26.66 -2.63 -9.55
C ARG A 292 -25.71 -3.73 -9.10
N ASP A 293 -25.39 -4.67 -9.98
CA ASP A 293 -24.45 -5.77 -9.68
C ASP A 293 -22.99 -5.27 -9.57
N ASP A 294 -22.59 -4.29 -10.39
CA ASP A 294 -21.28 -3.63 -10.28
C ASP A 294 -21.13 -2.77 -9.00
N ALA A 295 -22.25 -2.35 -8.39
CA ALA A 295 -22.26 -1.59 -7.14
C ALA A 295 -22.17 -2.48 -5.88
N MET A 296 -22.39 -3.80 -5.98
CA MET A 296 -22.38 -4.73 -4.83
C MET A 296 -21.04 -5.46 -4.60
N SER A 297 -20.02 -5.28 -5.46
CA SER A 297 -18.74 -6.01 -5.34
C SER A 297 -17.62 -5.27 -4.59
N LEU A 298 -17.94 -4.21 -3.81
CA LEU A 298 -16.95 -3.53 -2.96
C LEU A 298 -16.96 -4.05 -1.51
N PRO A 299 -15.81 -4.40 -0.91
CA PRO A 299 -15.73 -4.91 0.46
C PRO A 299 -16.01 -3.81 1.50
N MET A 300 -16.92 -4.14 2.43
CA MET A 300 -17.32 -3.35 3.60
C MET A 300 -16.17 -2.95 4.52
N THR A 301 -16.15 -1.68 4.95
CA THR A 301 -15.53 -1.23 6.21
C THR A 301 -16.52 -0.37 7.01
N PRO A 302 -16.42 -0.31 8.35
CA PRO A 302 -17.57 -0.26 9.24
C PRO A 302 -18.11 1.15 9.55
N ARG A 303 -19.43 1.22 9.76
CA ARG A 303 -20.18 2.43 10.16
C ARG A 303 -19.88 2.85 11.60
N ILE A 304 -19.53 4.13 11.76
CA ILE A 304 -19.63 4.87 13.01
C ILE A 304 -21.08 5.36 13.15
N SER A 305 -21.65 5.12 14.33
CA SER A 305 -22.98 5.53 14.76
C SER A 305 -23.02 7.00 15.14
N ASP A 306 -24.00 7.76 14.63
CA ASP A 306 -24.50 8.96 15.31
C ASP A 306 -25.95 9.30 14.91
N GLY A 307 -26.72 9.73 15.91
CA GLY A 307 -27.65 10.86 15.80
C GLY A 307 -29.05 10.63 15.21
N GLY A 308 -29.90 9.84 15.87
CA GLY A 308 -31.34 9.80 15.61
C GLY A 308 -32.13 10.77 16.48
N ALA A 309 -32.45 11.96 15.97
CA ALA A 309 -33.49 12.83 16.51
C ALA A 309 -34.88 12.30 16.15
N SER A 310 -35.75 12.11 17.16
CA SER A 310 -37.18 11.83 16.95
C SER A 310 -38.04 12.68 17.89
N VAL A 311 -38.97 13.38 17.27
CA VAL A 311 -39.97 14.29 17.82
C VAL A 311 -41.08 13.53 18.55
N ARG A 312 -41.48 13.95 19.78
CA ARG A 312 -42.84 13.76 20.32
C ARG A 312 -43.31 14.90 21.23
N SER A 313 -44.36 15.58 20.74
CA SER A 313 -45.59 16.08 21.41
C SER A 313 -45.58 16.70 22.82
N CYS A 314 -46.12 17.93 22.88
CA CYS A 314 -46.54 18.69 24.07
C CYS A 314 -47.81 18.17 24.77
N SER A 315 -47.88 18.35 26.10
CA SER A 315 -48.98 18.95 26.91
C SER A 315 -48.75 18.66 28.42
N PRO A 316 -49.29 19.47 29.38
CA PRO A 316 -48.45 20.08 30.41
C PRO A 316 -48.84 19.79 31.88
N SER A 317 -48.04 20.37 32.79
CA SER A 317 -48.25 20.68 34.24
C SER A 317 -47.63 19.70 35.27
N PRO A 318 -47.48 20.10 36.55
CA PRO A 318 -46.70 21.24 37.06
C PRO A 318 -45.81 20.86 38.27
N GLY A 319 -44.80 21.68 38.57
CA GLY A 319 -44.36 21.86 39.96
C GLY A 319 -42.89 21.61 40.30
N ALA A 320 -42.35 22.62 40.99
CA ALA A 320 -41.60 22.50 42.24
C ALA A 320 -40.05 22.39 42.19
N HIS A 321 -39.46 23.48 42.72
CA HIS A 321 -38.28 23.57 43.59
C HIS A 321 -36.89 23.30 42.98
N CYS A 322 -36.00 24.30 42.91
CA CYS A 322 -35.13 24.79 43.99
C CYS A 322 -34.26 23.67 44.58
N GLU A 323 -33.00 23.60 44.18
CA GLU A 323 -31.83 24.14 44.91
C GLU A 323 -30.68 24.38 43.92
#